data_AF-A0AAN9UVM0-F1
#
_entry.id   AF-A0AAN9UVM0-F1
#
_cell.length_a   1.000
_cell.length_b   1.000
_cell.length_c   1.000
_cell.angle_alpha   90.00
_cell.angle_beta   90.00
_cell.angle_gamma   90.00
#
_symmetry.space_group_name_H-M   'P 1'
#
loop_
_entity.id
_entity.type
_entity.pdbx_description
1 polymer ?
#
loop_
_entity_poly.entity_id
_entity_poly.type
_entity_poly.pdbx_seq_one_letter_code
_entity_poly.pdbx_strand_id
1 'polypeptide(L)'
;MNADFARMKQDFGASIVRMYYPMCLEPSVFENALKAGVANDMAVIFQVWTDFGNSDEWKQSQQAIYDVLESPEYGPIAPYVVHSADFGSEPIFDGMDGGGEQFIADLALFREKLNSYGIRAGISEIWDHPGIMSGEGNTGLAEIGAGVKANSDYCHAHIMPYYDTSVSINETWPYILEQIEWLDQNVGLPTMITETQWAWARNKGHAVNRSDLSVTQYAQYWDKFNDMCATFKEFDVGWFLHTWRGEGTFDIMYENGTYVIPPRHFTRC
;
A
#
# COMPACT_ATOMS: atom_id res chain seq x y z
N MET A 1 -5.41 0.38 -17.34
CA MET A 1 -5.77 -0.54 -16.24
C MET A 1 -5.74 -1.99 -16.69
N ASN A 2 -6.69 -2.53 -17.47
CA ASN A 2 -6.67 -3.95 -17.86
C ASN A 2 -5.36 -4.41 -18.53
N ALA A 3 -4.85 -3.63 -19.48
CA ALA A 3 -3.56 -3.92 -20.12
C ALA A 3 -2.37 -3.80 -19.15
N ASP A 4 -2.47 -2.96 -18.12
CA ASP A 4 -1.44 -2.82 -17.10
C ASP A 4 -1.43 -4.06 -16.19
N PHE A 5 -2.60 -4.53 -15.73
CA PHE A 5 -2.75 -5.75 -14.92
C PHE A 5 -2.20 -6.97 -15.67
N ALA A 6 -2.56 -7.12 -16.95
CA ALA A 6 -2.05 -8.18 -17.81
C ALA A 6 -0.51 -8.19 -17.84
N ARG A 7 0.11 -7.01 -18.01
CA ARG A 7 1.58 -6.86 -18.01
C ARG A 7 2.20 -7.14 -16.65
N MET A 8 1.63 -6.61 -15.56
CA MET A 8 2.12 -6.88 -14.20
C MET A 8 2.14 -8.39 -13.92
N LYS A 9 1.08 -9.10 -14.28
CA LYS A 9 1.01 -10.56 -14.11
C LYS A 9 1.97 -11.30 -15.06
N GLN A 10 1.94 -10.97 -16.35
CA GLN A 10 2.74 -11.66 -17.35
C GLN A 10 4.25 -11.47 -17.12
N ASP A 11 4.67 -10.25 -16.84
CA ASP A 11 6.08 -9.87 -16.86
C ASP A 11 6.72 -9.94 -15.46
N PHE A 12 5.91 -9.79 -14.39
CA PHE A 12 6.40 -9.79 -13.01
C PHE A 12 5.77 -10.83 -12.08
N GLY A 13 4.79 -11.60 -12.56
CA GLY A 13 4.15 -12.64 -11.76
C GLY A 13 3.19 -12.11 -10.69
N ALA A 14 2.79 -10.84 -10.78
CA ALA A 14 1.90 -10.21 -9.81
C ALA A 14 0.58 -10.97 -9.64
N SER A 15 0.10 -11.05 -8.40
CA SER A 15 -1.18 -11.65 -8.01
C SER A 15 -2.18 -10.64 -7.45
N ILE A 16 -1.70 -9.49 -6.95
CA ILE A 16 -2.53 -8.44 -6.35
C ILE A 16 -2.05 -7.09 -6.89
N VAL A 17 -2.99 -6.16 -7.12
CA VAL A 17 -2.69 -4.76 -7.39
C VAL A 17 -3.28 -3.89 -6.29
N ARG A 18 -2.47 -3.01 -5.70
CA ARG A 18 -2.95 -1.93 -4.83
C ARG A 18 -3.27 -0.71 -5.67
N MET A 19 -4.47 -0.15 -5.51
CA MET A 19 -4.81 1.16 -6.06
C MET A 19 -4.13 2.22 -5.21
N TYR A 20 -3.31 3.07 -5.82
CA TYR A 20 -2.63 4.16 -5.14
C TYR A 20 -3.17 5.49 -5.67
N TYR A 21 -3.71 6.30 -4.76
CA TYR A 21 -4.25 7.64 -5.05
C TYR A 21 -5.22 7.70 -6.25
N PRO A 22 -6.37 7.01 -6.18
CA PRO A 22 -7.39 7.08 -7.22
C PRO A 22 -8.12 8.44 -7.20
N MET A 23 -7.49 9.48 -7.74
CA MET A 23 -8.03 10.85 -7.78
C MET A 23 -9.35 10.98 -8.56
N CYS A 24 -9.73 9.98 -9.36
CA CYS A 24 -11.04 9.93 -9.99
C CYS A 24 -12.06 9.40 -8.99
N LEU A 25 -12.96 10.27 -8.53
CA LEU A 25 -13.91 9.99 -7.44
C LEU A 25 -15.20 9.32 -7.93
N GLU A 26 -15.22 8.81 -9.16
CA GLU A 26 -16.37 8.16 -9.77
C GLU A 26 -16.32 6.64 -9.54
N PRO A 27 -17.44 5.95 -9.27
CA PRO A 27 -17.49 4.49 -9.09
C PRO A 27 -16.77 3.71 -10.19
N SER A 28 -16.81 4.22 -11.42
CA SER A 28 -16.18 3.61 -12.60
C SER A 28 -14.69 3.29 -12.44
N VAL A 29 -13.95 3.98 -11.57
CA VAL A 29 -12.53 3.64 -11.31
C VAL A 29 -12.40 2.26 -10.65
N PHE A 30 -13.25 1.98 -9.67
CA PHE A 30 -13.28 0.73 -8.92
C PHE A 30 -13.94 -0.40 -9.74
N GLU A 31 -14.98 -0.09 -10.53
CA GLU A 31 -15.57 -1.03 -11.48
C GLU A 31 -14.54 -1.53 -12.50
N ASN A 32 -13.73 -0.60 -13.05
CA ASN A 32 -12.69 -0.96 -14.00
C ASN A 32 -11.59 -1.80 -13.34
N ALA A 33 -11.29 -1.57 -12.07
CA ALA A 33 -10.33 -2.36 -11.31
C ALA A 33 -10.85 -3.78 -11.07
N LEU A 34 -12.12 -3.94 -10.71
CA LEU A 34 -12.77 -5.25 -10.61
C LEU A 34 -12.73 -6.00 -11.94
N LYS A 35 -13.14 -5.35 -13.04
CA LYS A 35 -13.10 -5.96 -14.38
C LYS A 35 -11.70 -6.40 -14.76
N ALA A 36 -10.69 -5.58 -14.48
CA ALA A 36 -9.30 -5.92 -14.74
C ALA A 36 -8.81 -7.08 -13.85
N GLY A 37 -9.19 -7.10 -12.57
CA GLY A 37 -8.90 -8.20 -11.65
C GLY A 37 -9.49 -9.53 -12.14
N VAL A 38 -10.77 -9.54 -12.50
CA VAL A 38 -11.45 -10.72 -13.08
C VAL A 38 -10.75 -11.18 -14.37
N ALA A 39 -10.52 -10.26 -15.30
CA ALA A 39 -9.98 -10.60 -16.62
C ALA A 39 -8.55 -11.17 -16.57
N ASN A 40 -7.78 -10.83 -15.53
CA ASN A 40 -6.40 -11.25 -15.38
C ASN A 40 -6.19 -12.23 -14.23
N ASP A 41 -7.24 -12.67 -13.52
CA ASP A 41 -7.12 -13.53 -12.34
C ASP A 41 -6.15 -12.93 -11.30
N MET A 42 -6.43 -11.68 -10.92
CA MET A 42 -5.68 -10.91 -9.94
C MET A 42 -6.64 -10.28 -8.92
N ALA A 43 -6.20 -10.20 -7.67
CA ALA A 43 -6.94 -9.47 -6.66
C ALA A 43 -6.60 -7.97 -6.69
N VAL A 44 -7.46 -7.15 -6.08
CA VAL A 44 -7.27 -5.70 -5.99
C VAL A 44 -7.44 -5.23 -4.55
N ILE A 45 -6.58 -4.31 -4.12
CA ILE A 45 -6.80 -3.52 -2.90
C ILE A 45 -7.39 -2.18 -3.32
N PHE A 46 -8.63 -1.92 -2.89
CA PHE A 46 -9.25 -0.61 -3.05
C PHE A 46 -8.67 0.37 -2.06
N GLN A 47 -8.66 1.66 -2.40
CA GLN A 47 -8.15 2.70 -1.54
C GLN A 47 -9.03 3.94 -1.65
N VAL A 48 -9.37 4.52 -0.50
CA VAL A 48 -9.97 5.85 -0.42
C VAL A 48 -8.89 6.90 -0.71
N TRP A 49 -9.16 7.82 -1.64
CA TRP A 49 -8.29 8.97 -1.88
C TRP A 49 -8.50 10.03 -0.79
N THR A 50 -7.45 10.33 -0.03
CA THR A 50 -7.50 11.22 1.15
C THR A 50 -7.33 12.70 0.80
N ASP A 51 -6.87 13.01 -0.42
CA ASP A 51 -6.44 14.35 -0.84
C ASP A 51 -5.45 15.01 0.13
N PHE A 52 -4.57 14.19 0.72
CA PHE A 52 -3.62 14.61 1.75
C PHE A 52 -4.28 15.36 2.91
N GLY A 53 -5.52 14.98 3.27
CA GLY A 53 -6.28 15.55 4.38
C GLY A 53 -6.82 16.97 4.16
N ASN A 54 -6.72 17.52 2.95
CA ASN A 54 -7.06 18.92 2.68
C ASN A 54 -8.56 19.17 2.47
N SER A 55 -9.36 18.12 2.29
CA SER A 55 -10.69 18.24 1.69
C SER A 55 -11.66 17.11 2.09
N ASP A 56 -12.90 17.17 1.57
CA ASP A 56 -13.95 16.15 1.74
C ASP A 56 -13.96 15.08 0.60
N GLU A 57 -12.94 15.10 -0.26
CA GLU A 57 -12.74 14.21 -1.41
C GLU A 57 -12.75 12.74 -0.98
N TRP A 58 -12.26 12.46 0.23
CA TRP A 58 -12.31 11.13 0.83
C TRP A 58 -13.73 10.60 0.99
N LYS A 59 -14.73 11.45 1.28
CA LYS A 59 -16.14 11.04 1.39
C LYS A 59 -16.68 10.62 0.05
N GLN A 60 -16.33 11.36 -1.00
CA GLN A 60 -16.71 11.03 -2.38
C GLN A 60 -16.04 9.73 -2.84
N SER A 61 -14.75 9.57 -2.56
CA SER A 61 -14.02 8.34 -2.86
C SER A 61 -14.56 7.14 -2.07
N GLN A 62 -14.92 7.31 -0.80
CA GLN A 62 -15.54 6.28 0.03
C GLN A 62 -16.92 5.89 -0.54
N GLN A 63 -17.75 6.89 -0.87
CA GLN A 63 -19.07 6.64 -1.45
C GLN A 63 -18.96 5.91 -2.79
N ALA A 64 -17.98 6.24 -3.63
CA ALA A 64 -17.75 5.55 -4.89
C ALA A 64 -17.42 4.05 -4.69
N ILE A 65 -16.69 3.69 -3.63
CA ILE A 65 -16.49 2.29 -3.26
C ILE A 65 -17.83 1.64 -2.87
N TYR A 66 -18.62 2.30 -2.01
CA TYR A 66 -19.92 1.79 -1.59
C TYR A 66 -20.88 1.57 -2.76
N ASP A 67 -20.94 2.51 -3.70
CA ASP A 67 -21.78 2.42 -4.89
C ASP A 67 -21.43 1.18 -5.75
N VAL A 68 -20.14 0.84 -5.87
CA VAL A 68 -19.71 -0.38 -6.56
C VAL A 68 -20.12 -1.64 -5.80
N LEU A 69 -20.04 -1.64 -4.46
CA LEU A 69 -20.46 -2.78 -3.64
C LEU A 69 -21.98 -2.97 -3.59
N GLU A 70 -22.74 -1.88 -3.71
CA GLU A 70 -24.20 -1.89 -3.78
C GLU A 70 -24.74 -2.18 -5.19
N SER A 71 -23.89 -2.05 -6.21
CA SER A 71 -24.25 -2.37 -7.59
C SER A 71 -24.69 -3.84 -7.74
N PRO A 72 -25.85 -4.12 -8.35
CA PRO A 72 -26.28 -5.48 -8.66
C PRO A 72 -25.32 -6.24 -9.59
N GLU A 73 -24.53 -5.52 -10.41
CA GLU A 73 -23.58 -6.11 -11.34
C GLU A 73 -22.26 -6.47 -10.66
N TYR A 74 -21.72 -5.58 -9.83
CA TYR A 74 -20.37 -5.72 -9.27
C TYR A 74 -20.34 -6.22 -7.83
N GLY A 75 -21.34 -5.87 -7.01
CA GLY A 75 -21.43 -6.30 -5.61
C GLY A 75 -21.29 -7.81 -5.41
N PRO A 76 -21.98 -8.66 -6.20
CA PRO A 76 -21.84 -10.12 -6.10
C PRO A 76 -20.45 -10.67 -6.47
N ILE A 77 -19.65 -9.90 -7.22
CA ILE A 77 -18.31 -10.31 -7.70
C ILE A 77 -17.22 -9.77 -6.75
N ALA A 78 -17.44 -8.60 -6.17
CA ALA A 78 -16.49 -7.89 -5.34
C ALA A 78 -15.79 -8.76 -4.28
N PRO A 79 -16.46 -9.59 -3.45
CA PRO A 79 -15.77 -10.38 -2.43
C PRO A 79 -14.81 -11.45 -2.98
N TYR A 80 -14.86 -11.75 -4.28
CA TYR A 80 -13.97 -12.72 -4.91
C TYR A 80 -12.75 -12.06 -5.59
N VAL A 81 -12.72 -10.73 -5.68
CA VAL A 81 -11.71 -9.96 -6.42
C VAL A 81 -11.07 -8.89 -5.55
N VAL A 82 -11.86 -8.21 -4.71
CA VAL A 82 -11.34 -7.23 -3.74
C VAL A 82 -10.72 -8.01 -2.58
N HIS A 83 -9.40 -7.93 -2.46
CA HIS A 83 -8.67 -8.54 -1.36
C HIS A 83 -8.98 -7.82 -0.04
N SER A 84 -8.89 -6.49 -0.07
CA SER A 84 -9.14 -5.59 1.05
C SER A 84 -9.40 -4.16 0.54
N ALA A 85 -9.86 -3.29 1.43
CA ALA A 85 -10.06 -1.87 1.14
C ALA A 85 -9.43 -0.99 2.23
N ASP A 86 -8.52 -0.11 1.81
CA ASP A 86 -7.85 0.85 2.68
C ASP A 86 -8.66 2.15 2.78
N PHE A 87 -8.96 2.56 4.01
CA PHE A 87 -9.53 3.87 4.34
C PHE A 87 -8.43 4.95 4.35
N GLY A 88 -7.74 5.05 3.22
CA GLY A 88 -6.65 6.00 3.01
C GLY A 88 -5.27 5.36 2.95
N SER A 89 -4.34 6.13 2.38
CA SER A 89 -2.90 5.91 2.42
C SER A 89 -2.29 7.06 3.16
N GLU A 90 -1.57 6.76 4.24
CA GLU A 90 -1.07 7.73 5.23
C GLU A 90 -2.15 8.64 5.83
N PRO A 91 -3.40 8.18 6.07
CA PRO A 91 -4.49 9.08 6.43
C PRO A 91 -4.28 9.77 7.79
N ILE A 92 -3.59 9.14 8.74
CA ILE A 92 -3.31 9.76 10.03
C ILE A 92 -2.21 10.80 9.88
N PHE A 93 -1.15 10.45 9.15
CA PHE A 93 -0.02 11.37 8.93
C PHE A 93 -0.44 12.59 8.09
N ASP A 94 -1.27 12.38 7.07
CA ASP A 94 -1.85 13.43 6.23
C ASP A 94 -2.93 14.27 6.96
N GLY A 95 -3.38 13.84 8.14
CA GLY A 95 -4.40 14.56 8.91
C GLY A 95 -5.81 14.45 8.31
N MET A 96 -6.12 13.36 7.60
CA MET A 96 -7.45 13.09 7.08
C MET A 96 -8.49 13.11 8.19
N ASP A 97 -9.60 13.80 7.95
CA ASP A 97 -10.73 13.93 8.89
C ASP A 97 -10.32 14.51 10.26
N GLY A 98 -9.27 15.35 10.26
CA GLY A 98 -8.71 15.93 11.48
C GLY A 98 -7.88 14.94 12.33
N GLY A 99 -7.70 13.70 11.85
CA GLY A 99 -7.04 12.61 12.55
C GLY A 99 -7.75 12.22 13.86
N GLY A 100 -7.01 11.53 14.73
CA GLY A 100 -7.47 11.32 16.10
C GLY A 100 -8.68 10.40 16.26
N GLU A 101 -9.52 10.70 17.25
CA GLU A 101 -10.70 9.91 17.60
C GLU A 101 -11.78 9.89 16.51
N GLN A 102 -11.99 11.01 15.82
CA GLN A 102 -13.02 11.13 14.78
C GLN A 102 -12.67 10.24 13.58
N PHE A 103 -11.42 10.27 13.13
CA PHE A 103 -10.93 9.34 12.12
C PHE A 103 -11.13 7.87 12.53
N ILE A 104 -10.84 7.52 13.78
CA ILE A 104 -11.00 6.14 14.29
C ILE A 104 -12.47 5.70 14.24
N ALA A 105 -13.41 6.60 14.55
CA ALA A 105 -14.84 6.32 14.45
C ALA A 105 -15.27 6.07 13.00
N ASP A 106 -14.79 6.88 12.06
CA ASP A 106 -15.12 6.74 10.65
C ASP A 106 -14.48 5.50 10.02
N LEU A 107 -13.26 5.15 10.45
CA LEU A 107 -12.61 3.87 10.12
C LEU A 107 -13.45 2.68 10.62
N ALA A 108 -14.00 2.76 11.84
CA ALA A 108 -14.86 1.70 12.38
C ALA A 108 -16.13 1.50 11.53
N LEU A 109 -16.77 2.60 11.10
CA LEU A 109 -17.94 2.58 10.23
C LEU A 109 -17.62 2.02 8.84
N PHE A 110 -16.49 2.45 8.26
CA PHE A 110 -16.00 1.92 7.00
C PHE A 110 -15.76 0.41 7.12
N ARG A 111 -15.08 -0.02 8.17
CA ARG A 111 -14.81 -1.44 8.42
C ARG A 111 -16.08 -2.26 8.59
N GLU A 112 -17.08 -1.77 9.34
CA GLU A 112 -18.37 -2.45 9.48
C GLU A 112 -19.05 -2.61 8.12
N LYS A 113 -19.10 -1.54 7.32
CA LYS A 113 -19.71 -1.55 5.98
C LYS A 113 -19.01 -2.56 5.07
N LEU A 114 -17.68 -2.54 4.97
CA LEU A 114 -16.92 -3.43 4.10
C LEU A 114 -17.06 -4.90 4.52
N ASN A 115 -16.99 -5.17 5.83
CA ASN A 115 -17.16 -6.53 6.35
C ASN A 115 -18.55 -7.11 6.08
N SER A 116 -19.59 -6.27 5.97
CA SER A 116 -20.94 -6.74 5.57
C SER A 116 -21.00 -7.30 4.14
N TYR A 117 -20.03 -6.96 3.28
CA TYR A 117 -19.85 -7.54 1.94
C TYR A 117 -18.79 -8.65 1.91
N GLY A 118 -18.20 -9.03 3.06
CA GLY A 118 -17.13 -10.02 3.14
C GLY A 118 -15.75 -9.50 2.72
N ILE A 119 -15.56 -8.17 2.70
CA ILE A 119 -14.28 -7.53 2.36
C ILE A 119 -13.65 -6.98 3.64
N ARG A 120 -12.36 -7.29 3.86
CA ARG A 120 -11.60 -6.77 5.00
C ARG A 120 -11.26 -5.30 4.81
N ALA A 121 -11.16 -4.55 5.90
CA ALA A 121 -10.83 -3.14 5.86
C ALA A 121 -9.80 -2.73 6.92
N GLY A 122 -9.09 -1.65 6.62
CA GLY A 122 -8.07 -1.06 7.49
C GLY A 122 -7.54 0.23 6.87
N ILE A 123 -6.28 0.56 7.13
CA ILE A 123 -5.57 1.66 6.50
C ILE A 123 -4.19 1.19 6.04
N SER A 124 -3.60 1.92 5.09
CA SER A 124 -2.18 1.79 4.71
C SER A 124 -1.41 2.96 5.32
N GLU A 125 -0.45 2.71 6.22
CA GLU A 125 0.12 3.77 7.08
C GLU A 125 1.57 3.50 7.52
N ILE A 126 2.26 4.56 7.98
CA ILE A 126 3.53 4.51 8.69
C ILE A 126 3.28 4.13 10.16
N TRP A 127 3.07 2.84 10.41
CA TRP A 127 2.70 2.32 11.73
C TRP A 127 3.74 2.56 12.83
N ASP A 128 5.02 2.66 12.47
CA ASP A 128 6.13 2.88 13.40
C ASP A 128 6.42 4.37 13.64
N HIS A 129 5.58 5.30 13.15
CA HIS A 129 5.79 6.74 13.32
C HIS A 129 5.73 7.17 14.81
N PRO A 130 6.87 7.54 15.43
CA PRO A 130 6.93 7.85 16.87
C PRO A 130 6.06 9.05 17.24
N GLY A 131 5.38 8.93 18.38
CA GLY A 131 4.52 9.97 18.94
C GLY A 131 3.16 10.11 18.27
N ILE A 132 2.89 9.36 17.20
CA ILE A 132 1.61 9.37 16.47
C ILE A 132 1.01 7.96 16.42
N MET A 133 1.62 7.07 15.64
CA MET A 133 1.18 5.67 15.50
C MET A 133 1.86 4.77 16.53
N SER A 134 3.18 4.93 16.70
CA SER A 134 3.96 4.27 17.74
C SER A 134 4.21 5.19 18.94
N GLY A 135 4.45 4.58 20.10
CA GLY A 135 4.90 5.30 21.29
C GLY A 135 6.28 5.94 21.07
N GLU A 136 6.61 6.95 21.88
CA GLU A 136 7.94 7.58 21.87
C GLU A 136 9.06 6.52 21.96
N GLY A 137 10.08 6.64 21.10
CA GLY A 137 11.16 5.66 21.02
C GLY A 137 10.73 4.26 20.55
N ASN A 138 9.61 4.15 19.82
CA ASN A 138 9.07 2.89 19.28
C ASN A 138 8.67 1.86 20.36
N THR A 139 8.31 2.30 21.56
CA THR A 139 7.83 1.40 22.62
C THR A 139 6.33 1.10 22.46
N GLY A 140 6.00 0.19 21.55
CA GLY A 140 4.62 -0.22 21.28
C GLY A 140 3.78 0.82 20.53
N LEU A 141 2.47 0.59 20.47
CA LEU A 141 1.54 1.51 19.84
C LEU A 141 1.22 2.69 20.77
N ALA A 142 1.12 3.88 20.19
CA ALA A 142 0.50 5.03 20.84
C ALA A 142 -1.04 4.87 20.87
N GLU A 143 -1.74 5.79 21.52
CA GLU A 143 -3.20 5.75 21.65
C GLU A 143 -3.91 5.73 20.28
N ILE A 144 -3.47 6.57 19.33
CA ILE A 144 -4.03 6.58 17.97
C ILE A 144 -3.74 5.27 17.25
N GLY A 145 -2.49 4.80 17.25
CA GLY A 145 -2.14 3.52 16.64
C GLY A 145 -2.89 2.33 17.24
N ALA A 146 -3.14 2.33 18.55
CA ALA A 146 -3.95 1.31 19.21
C ALA A 146 -5.42 1.36 18.78
N GLY A 147 -5.99 2.57 18.63
CA GLY A 147 -7.35 2.76 18.13
C GLY A 147 -7.52 2.37 16.67
N VAL A 148 -6.54 2.69 15.81
CA VAL A 148 -6.50 2.24 14.41
C VAL A 148 -6.39 0.71 14.33
N LYS A 149 -5.48 0.10 15.10
CA LYS A 149 -5.35 -1.37 15.19
C LYS A 149 -6.66 -2.02 15.61
N ALA A 150 -7.37 -1.47 16.59
CA ALA A 150 -8.64 -2.02 17.05
C ALA A 150 -9.76 -1.97 15.98
N ASN A 151 -9.61 -1.08 14.98
CA ASN A 151 -10.56 -0.88 13.90
C ASN A 151 -10.01 -1.28 12.52
N SER A 152 -8.99 -2.14 12.48
CA SER A 152 -8.42 -2.69 11.25
C SER A 152 -8.39 -4.22 11.28
N ASP A 153 -8.64 -4.85 10.14
CA ASP A 153 -8.58 -6.31 9.97
C ASP A 153 -7.17 -6.82 9.61
N TYR A 154 -6.25 -5.90 9.29
CA TYR A 154 -4.88 -6.15 8.84
C TYR A 154 -3.98 -4.95 9.14
N CYS A 155 -2.68 -5.12 8.92
CA CYS A 155 -1.68 -4.07 8.92
C CYS A 155 -1.12 -3.89 7.50
N HIS A 156 -1.57 -2.87 6.78
CA HIS A 156 -0.90 -2.43 5.56
C HIS A 156 0.10 -1.35 5.97
N ALA A 157 1.37 -1.59 5.69
CA ALA A 157 2.47 -0.81 6.25
C ALA A 157 3.32 -0.13 5.18
N HIS A 158 3.73 1.10 5.50
CA HIS A 158 4.68 1.88 4.75
C HIS A 158 6.06 1.77 5.41
N ILE A 159 6.96 1.00 4.80
CA ILE A 159 8.33 0.80 5.30
C ILE A 159 9.28 1.43 4.28
N MET A 160 9.71 2.66 4.50
CA MET A 160 10.23 3.51 3.42
C MET A 160 11.68 3.97 3.64
N PRO A 161 12.68 3.07 3.49
CA PRO A 161 14.09 3.40 3.76
C PRO A 161 14.66 4.51 2.85
N TYR A 162 14.04 4.78 1.69
CA TYR A 162 14.46 5.87 0.82
C TYR A 162 14.47 7.24 1.53
N TYR A 163 13.51 7.51 2.41
CA TYR A 163 13.39 8.80 3.08
C TYR A 163 14.40 9.00 4.23
N ASP A 164 14.94 7.91 4.77
CA ASP A 164 16.00 8.00 5.78
C ASP A 164 17.38 8.13 5.10
N THR A 165 17.91 9.35 5.06
CA THR A 165 19.24 9.61 4.47
C THR A 165 20.41 8.94 5.19
N SER A 166 20.21 8.39 6.38
CA SER A 166 21.23 7.61 7.09
C SER A 166 21.33 6.16 6.61
N VAL A 167 20.29 5.65 5.93
CA VAL A 167 20.24 4.28 5.40
C VAL A 167 20.82 4.25 3.98
N SER A 168 21.93 3.56 3.75
CA SER A 168 22.39 3.31 2.38
C SER A 168 21.62 2.17 1.72
N ILE A 169 21.73 2.03 0.39
CA ILE A 169 21.16 0.88 -0.34
C ILE A 169 21.50 -0.47 0.30
N ASN A 170 22.70 -0.63 0.88
CA ASN A 170 23.14 -1.88 1.51
C ASN A 170 22.53 -2.12 2.90
N GLU A 171 21.97 -1.08 3.52
CA GLU A 171 21.36 -1.09 4.86
C GLU A 171 19.83 -1.13 4.80
N THR A 172 19.24 -1.09 3.60
CA THR A 172 17.79 -1.13 3.40
C THR A 172 17.14 -2.39 3.97
N TRP A 173 17.78 -3.56 3.85
CA TRP A 173 17.19 -4.79 4.36
C TRP A 173 17.21 -4.89 5.89
N PRO A 174 18.32 -4.65 6.60
CA PRO A 174 18.30 -4.53 8.06
C PRO A 174 17.21 -3.58 8.56
N TYR A 175 17.04 -2.43 7.91
CA TYR A 175 15.96 -1.48 8.22
C TYR A 175 14.57 -2.09 8.05
N ILE A 176 14.30 -2.73 6.90
CA ILE A 176 13.00 -3.35 6.62
C ILE A 176 12.71 -4.48 7.62
N LEU A 177 13.70 -5.30 7.95
CA LEU A 177 13.54 -6.40 8.89
C LEU A 177 13.23 -5.89 10.30
N GLU A 178 13.94 -4.87 10.79
CA GLU A 178 13.67 -4.25 12.09
C GLU A 178 12.22 -3.76 12.17
N GLN A 179 11.71 -3.15 11.09
CA GLN A 179 10.32 -2.72 11.02
C GLN A 179 9.33 -3.90 10.98
N ILE A 180 9.60 -4.96 10.20
CA ILE A 180 8.76 -6.17 10.19
C ILE A 180 8.67 -6.78 11.59
N GLU A 181 9.80 -6.93 12.28
CA GLU A 181 9.85 -7.45 13.65
C GLU A 181 9.07 -6.58 14.63
N TRP A 182 9.16 -5.26 14.46
CA TRP A 182 8.39 -4.32 15.28
C TRP A 182 6.88 -4.44 15.02
N LEU A 183 6.46 -4.53 13.76
CA LEU A 183 5.05 -4.69 13.39
C LEU A 183 4.47 -6.01 13.92
N ASP A 184 5.22 -7.11 13.79
CA ASP A 184 4.81 -8.41 14.34
C ASP A 184 4.59 -8.33 15.86
N GLN A 185 5.55 -7.74 16.59
CA GLN A 185 5.49 -7.64 18.05
C GLN A 185 4.41 -6.69 18.58
N ASN A 186 4.18 -5.57 17.90
CA ASN A 186 3.38 -4.47 18.43
C ASN A 186 2.00 -4.34 17.76
N VAL A 187 1.92 -4.60 16.45
CA VAL A 187 0.67 -4.59 15.68
C VAL A 187 0.05 -5.99 15.67
N GLY A 188 0.80 -7.04 15.31
CA GLY A 188 0.33 -8.43 15.40
C GLY A 188 -0.94 -8.73 14.60
N LEU A 189 -1.14 -8.02 13.48
CA LEU A 189 -2.21 -8.27 12.50
C LEU A 189 -1.60 -8.88 11.23
N PRO A 190 -2.39 -9.56 10.38
CA PRO A 190 -1.92 -9.99 9.05
C PRO A 190 -1.34 -8.80 8.30
N THR A 191 -0.09 -8.91 7.83
CA THR A 191 0.69 -7.73 7.42
C THR A 191 1.05 -7.79 5.93
N MET A 192 0.92 -6.65 5.25
CA MET A 192 1.51 -6.43 3.92
C MET A 192 2.28 -5.11 3.90
N ILE A 193 3.48 -5.13 3.35
CA ILE A 193 4.24 -3.92 3.02
C ILE A 193 3.63 -3.34 1.75
N THR A 194 2.73 -2.38 1.91
CA THR A 194 1.96 -1.76 0.82
C THR A 194 2.66 -0.58 0.18
N GLU A 195 3.67 -0.02 0.85
CA GLU A 195 4.57 0.98 0.28
C GLU A 195 6.00 0.79 0.81
N THR A 196 6.95 0.71 -0.11
CA THR A 196 8.38 0.59 0.16
C THR A 196 9.11 0.91 -1.14
N GLN A 197 10.18 1.70 -1.12
CA GLN A 197 10.75 2.21 -2.37
C GLN A 197 12.24 2.48 -2.30
N TRP A 198 12.82 2.43 -3.50
CA TRP A 198 14.09 3.03 -3.85
C TRP A 198 13.95 3.71 -5.20
N ALA A 199 14.78 4.71 -5.51
CA ALA A 199 14.71 5.42 -6.79
C ALA A 199 15.86 5.04 -7.73
N TRP A 200 15.56 4.90 -9.03
CA TRP A 200 16.58 4.66 -10.06
C TRP A 200 17.31 5.93 -10.53
N ALA A 201 16.80 7.10 -10.14
CA ALA A 201 17.42 8.41 -10.30
C ALA A 201 16.85 9.39 -9.27
N ARG A 202 17.31 10.65 -9.27
CA ARG A 202 16.76 11.69 -8.39
C ARG A 202 15.28 11.92 -8.66
N ASN A 203 14.44 11.69 -7.65
CA ASN A 203 13.01 11.98 -7.72
C ASN A 203 12.75 13.45 -7.36
N LYS A 204 12.06 14.21 -8.23
CA LYS A 204 11.73 15.62 -7.95
C LYS A 204 10.58 15.78 -6.97
N GLY A 205 9.60 14.87 -6.98
CA GLY A 205 8.48 14.87 -6.04
C GLY A 205 8.89 14.43 -4.63
N HIS A 206 9.97 13.66 -4.55
CA HIS A 206 10.47 13.07 -3.30
C HIS A 206 11.95 13.45 -3.13
N ALA A 207 12.19 14.77 -3.01
CA ALA A 207 13.51 15.38 -3.12
C ALA A 207 14.43 15.13 -1.91
N VAL A 208 14.81 13.87 -1.71
CA VAL A 208 15.81 13.43 -0.74
C VAL A 208 17.20 13.55 -1.38
N ASN A 209 18.17 14.10 -0.64
CA ASN A 209 19.53 14.25 -1.15
C ASN A 209 20.32 12.94 -0.96
N ARG A 210 20.32 12.08 -1.98
CA ARG A 210 21.00 10.78 -2.01
C ARG A 210 22.06 10.70 -3.11
N SER A 211 23.14 9.98 -2.83
CA SER A 211 24.21 9.67 -3.79
C SER A 211 24.11 8.26 -4.38
N ASP A 212 23.24 7.42 -3.82
CA ASP A 212 23.08 6.00 -4.14
C ASP A 212 21.82 5.70 -4.98
N LEU A 213 21.60 6.54 -5.99
CA LEU A 213 20.49 6.42 -6.94
C LEU A 213 21.00 6.04 -8.34
N SER A 214 20.66 4.84 -8.79
CA SER A 214 20.92 4.36 -10.14
C SER A 214 20.00 3.18 -10.47
N VAL A 215 19.87 2.84 -11.75
CA VAL A 215 19.16 1.62 -12.19
C VAL A 215 19.74 0.37 -11.52
N THR A 216 21.07 0.32 -11.34
CA THR A 216 21.74 -0.80 -10.64
C THR A 216 21.30 -0.90 -9.17
N GLN A 217 21.26 0.22 -8.46
CA GLN A 217 20.85 0.23 -7.03
C GLN A 217 19.35 -0.05 -6.87
N TYR A 218 18.53 0.48 -7.78
CA TYR A 218 17.11 0.14 -7.84
C TYR A 218 16.88 -1.36 -8.07
N ALA A 219 17.64 -1.97 -8.99
CA ALA A 219 17.58 -3.42 -9.21
C ALA A 219 18.04 -4.20 -7.96
N GLN A 220 19.13 -3.78 -7.31
CA GLN A 220 19.64 -4.39 -6.07
C GLN A 220 18.59 -4.38 -4.96
N TYR A 221 17.87 -3.27 -4.81
CA TYR A 221 16.79 -3.15 -3.82
C TYR A 221 15.70 -4.19 -4.04
N TRP A 222 15.13 -4.27 -5.26
CA TRP A 222 14.06 -5.21 -5.57
C TRP A 222 14.50 -6.67 -5.60
N ASP A 223 15.74 -6.94 -6.01
CA ASP A 223 16.30 -8.30 -5.97
C ASP A 223 16.35 -8.83 -4.54
N LYS A 224 16.53 -7.95 -3.55
CA LYS A 224 16.56 -8.34 -2.15
C LYS A 224 15.23 -8.90 -1.64
N PHE A 225 14.09 -8.43 -2.15
CA PHE A 225 12.79 -9.00 -1.77
C PHE A 225 12.67 -10.47 -2.17
N ASN A 226 13.28 -10.85 -3.28
CA ASN A 226 13.35 -12.25 -3.70
C ASN A 226 14.33 -13.07 -2.84
N ASP A 227 15.49 -12.51 -2.49
CA ASP A 227 16.47 -13.16 -1.62
C ASP A 227 15.90 -13.44 -0.22
N MET A 228 15.02 -12.56 0.28
CA MET A 228 14.50 -12.60 1.64
C MET A 228 13.17 -13.36 1.77
N CYS A 229 12.84 -14.19 0.77
CA CYS A 229 11.59 -14.94 0.71
C CYS A 229 11.33 -15.82 1.94
N ALA A 230 12.39 -16.43 2.50
CA ALA A 230 12.27 -17.23 3.71
C ALA A 230 11.81 -16.38 4.91
N THR A 231 12.30 -15.15 5.02
CA THR A 231 11.92 -14.22 6.09
C THR A 231 10.47 -13.75 5.91
N PHE A 232 10.05 -13.40 4.69
CA PHE A 232 8.65 -13.05 4.44
C PHE A 232 7.69 -14.20 4.81
N LYS A 233 8.09 -15.45 4.57
CA LYS A 233 7.30 -16.63 5.00
C LYS A 233 7.33 -16.87 6.50
N GLU A 234 8.44 -16.56 7.16
CA GLU A 234 8.58 -16.69 8.61
C GLU A 234 7.64 -15.73 9.35
N PHE A 235 7.54 -14.48 8.87
CA PHE A 235 6.67 -13.45 9.45
C PHE A 235 5.26 -13.39 8.83
N ASP A 236 4.97 -14.21 7.82
CA ASP A 236 3.71 -14.17 7.04
C ASP A 236 3.38 -12.78 6.49
N VAL A 237 4.39 -12.14 5.87
CA VAL A 237 4.31 -10.77 5.35
C VAL A 237 4.29 -10.76 3.83
N GLY A 238 3.23 -10.20 3.26
CA GLY A 238 3.17 -9.86 1.83
C GLY A 238 3.85 -8.52 1.52
N TRP A 239 4.13 -8.23 0.25
CA TRP A 239 4.74 -6.95 -0.14
C TRP A 239 4.33 -6.51 -1.55
N PHE A 240 4.43 -5.22 -1.81
CA PHE A 240 4.19 -4.60 -3.10
C PHE A 240 5.45 -3.95 -3.66
N LEU A 241 5.59 -4.02 -4.99
CA LEU A 241 6.55 -3.19 -5.69
C LEU A 241 5.94 -1.80 -5.88
N HIS A 242 6.48 -0.81 -5.16
CA HIS A 242 6.14 0.60 -5.34
C HIS A 242 7.11 1.25 -6.35
N THR A 243 6.67 1.66 -7.54
CA THR A 243 5.30 1.57 -8.08
C THR A 243 5.31 1.17 -9.55
N TRP A 244 4.14 0.83 -10.10
CA TRP A 244 4.02 0.51 -11.52
C TRP A 244 4.31 1.73 -12.40
N ARG A 245 3.67 2.87 -12.10
CA ARG A 245 3.85 4.16 -12.78
C ARG A 245 3.19 5.29 -11.98
N GLY A 246 3.58 6.53 -12.24
CA GLY A 246 2.91 7.74 -11.77
C GLY A 246 3.63 8.48 -10.64
N GLU A 247 4.72 7.93 -10.13
CA GLU A 247 5.55 8.53 -9.07
C GLU A 247 6.98 8.84 -9.55
N GLY A 248 7.21 8.86 -10.86
CA GLY A 248 8.46 9.31 -11.44
C GLY A 248 9.55 8.25 -11.29
N THR A 249 10.58 8.51 -10.49
CA THR A 249 11.77 7.63 -10.46
C THR A 249 11.67 6.48 -9.47
N PHE A 250 10.52 6.29 -8.83
CA PHE A 250 10.16 5.04 -8.14
C PHE A 250 9.51 4.03 -9.09
N ASP A 251 8.97 4.50 -10.21
CA ASP A 251 8.24 3.69 -11.18
C ASP A 251 9.14 2.60 -11.77
N ILE A 252 8.62 1.38 -11.90
CA ILE A 252 9.25 0.30 -12.69
C ILE A 252 9.11 0.56 -14.20
N MET A 253 8.17 1.42 -14.59
CA MET A 253 7.94 1.83 -15.97
C MET A 253 8.57 3.18 -16.26
N TYR A 254 9.31 3.26 -17.35
CA TYR A 254 9.62 4.54 -17.98
C TYR A 254 8.39 5.12 -18.67
N GLU A 255 8.36 6.45 -18.85
CA GLU A 255 7.33 7.16 -19.62
C GLU A 255 7.17 6.64 -21.06
N ASN A 256 8.24 6.08 -21.64
CA ASN A 256 8.22 5.49 -22.98
C ASN A 256 7.56 4.09 -23.03
N GLY A 257 7.09 3.55 -21.91
CA GLY A 257 6.42 2.25 -21.81
C GLY A 257 7.33 1.05 -21.62
N THR A 258 8.65 1.24 -21.54
CA THR A 258 9.64 0.19 -21.26
C THR A 258 9.94 0.08 -19.76
N TYR A 259 10.57 -1.00 -19.33
CA TYR A 259 10.88 -1.24 -17.92
C TYR A 259 12.26 -0.71 -17.52
N VAL A 260 12.36 -0.20 -16.29
CA VAL A 260 13.60 0.20 -15.63
C VAL A 260 14.48 -1.01 -15.33
N ILE A 261 13.85 -2.09 -14.83
CA ILE A 261 14.50 -3.37 -14.60
C ILE A 261 13.89 -4.43 -15.53
N PRO A 262 14.66 -5.45 -15.96
CA PRO A 262 14.13 -6.49 -16.83
C PRO A 262 12.91 -7.20 -16.21
N PRO A 263 11.94 -7.65 -17.04
CA PRO A 263 10.88 -8.56 -16.61
C PRO A 263 11.44 -9.77 -15.86
N ARG A 264 10.84 -10.08 -14.72
CA ARG A 264 11.21 -11.21 -13.88
C ARG A 264 10.06 -11.55 -12.96
N HIS A 265 9.78 -12.84 -12.79
CA HIS A 265 8.79 -13.28 -11.81
C HIS A 265 9.45 -13.28 -10.44
N PHE A 266 8.89 -12.50 -9.53
CA PHE A 266 9.30 -12.58 -8.12
C PHE A 266 8.82 -13.91 -7.53
N THR A 267 9.63 -14.52 -6.67
CA THR A 267 9.22 -15.73 -5.97
C THR A 267 7.99 -15.43 -5.13
N ARG A 268 7.00 -16.32 -5.17
CA ARG A 268 5.86 -16.27 -4.25
C ARG A 268 6.33 -16.65 -2.85
N CYS A 269 6.59 -15.59 -2.12
CA CYS A 269 6.64 -15.52 -0.68
C CYS A 269 5.20 -15.21 -0.26
#